data_AF-A0A0R1UX67-F1
#
_entry.id   AF-A0A0R1UX67-F1
#
_cell.length_a   1.000
_cell.length_b   1.000
_cell.length_c   1.000
_cell.angle_alpha   90.00
_cell.angle_beta   90.00
_cell.angle_gamma   90.00
#
_symmetry.space_group_name_H-M   'P 1'
#
loop_
_entity.id
_entity.type
_entity.pdbx_description
1 polymer ?
#
loop_
_entity_poly.entity_id
_entity_poly.type
_entity_poly.pdbx_seq_one_letter_code
_entity_poly.pdbx_strand_id
1 'polypeptide(L)' 'MYNPAQTDLVYINFDPAGHEIQKRRPGLVVSKTIFNQLTGFCLICPITSTQRAFGTYITIEQPR' A
#
# COMPACT_ATOMS: atom_id res chain seq x y z
N MET A 1 -17.44 5.64 -7.31
CA MET A 1 -16.61 5.35 -6.13
C MET A 1 -15.72 4.17 -6.48
N TYR A 2 -14.40 4.29 -6.29
CA TYR A 2 -13.45 3.23 -6.65
C TYR A 2 -13.20 2.34 -5.41
N ASN A 3 -13.31 1.03 -5.58
CA ASN A 3 -12.96 0.05 -4.56
C ASN A 3 -11.64 -0.62 -4.95
N PRO A 4 -10.56 -0.49 -4.16
CA PRO A 4 -9.28 -1.09 -4.48
C PRO A 4 -9.38 -2.60 -4.64
N ALA A 5 -8.81 -3.16 -5.71
CA ALA A 5 -8.75 -4.60 -5.92
C ALA A 5 -7.41 -5.18 -5.44
N GLN A 6 -7.38 -6.48 -5.18
CA GLN A 6 -6.12 -7.16 -4.90
C GLN A 6 -5.14 -6.93 -6.04
N THR A 7 -3.87 -6.68 -5.73
CA THR A 7 -2.76 -6.33 -6.65
C THR A 7 -2.76 -4.91 -7.23
N ASP A 8 -3.73 -4.06 -6.87
CA ASP A 8 -3.70 -2.65 -7.28
C ASP A 8 -2.59 -1.89 -6.56
N LEU A 9 -1.93 -0.97 -7.29
CA LEU A 9 -1.02 0.03 -6.73
C LEU A 9 -1.80 1.30 -6.43
N VAL A 10 -1.83 1.69 -5.16
CA VAL A 10 -2.61 2.84 -4.69
C VAL A 10 -1.71 3.86 -3.99
N TYR A 11 -2.07 5.14 -4.08
CA TYR A 11 -1.49 6.18 -3.23
C TYR A 11 -2.37 6.39 -2.01
N ILE A 12 -1.77 6.32 -0.84
CA ILE A 12 -2.45 6.53 0.44
C ILE A 12 -1.99 7.84 1.03
N ASN A 13 -2.95 8.66 1.44
CA ASN A 13 -2.68 9.89 2.17
C ASN A 13 -2.71 9.60 3.66
N PHE A 14 -1.58 9.81 4.33
CA PHE A 14 -1.44 9.64 5.78
C PHE A 14 -1.62 10.97 6.53
N ASP A 15 -2.39 11.91 5.99
CA ASP A 15 -2.63 13.23 6.62
C ASP A 15 -4.06 13.27 7.20
N PRO A 16 -4.27 13.59 8.50
CA PRO A 16 -3.29 14.00 9.51
C PRO A 16 -2.85 12.83 10.41
N ALA A 17 -1.85 12.07 9.99
CA ALA A 17 -1.00 11.36 10.94
C ALA A 17 -0.03 12.40 11.52
N GLY A 18 0.26 12.31 12.83
CA GLY A 18 1.19 13.22 13.51
C GLY A 18 2.59 13.26 12.87
N HIS A 19 3.52 14.02 13.46
CA HIS A 19 4.85 14.35 12.92
C HIS A 19 5.63 13.27 12.13
N GLU A 20 5.37 11.97 12.35
CA GLU A 20 6.17 10.86 11.83
C GLU A 20 5.81 10.40 10.39
N ILE A 21 4.57 10.58 9.89
CA ILE A 21 4.20 10.18 8.51
C ILE A 21 3.40 11.28 7.78
N GLN A 22 4.09 12.30 7.28
CA GLN A 22 3.48 13.47 6.62
C GLN A 22 3.35 13.38 5.08
N LYS A 23 3.47 12.21 4.47
CA LYS A 23 3.61 12.11 3.00
C LYS A 23 2.70 11.05 2.41
N ARG A 24 2.16 11.33 1.22
CA ARG A 24 1.52 10.31 0.38
C ARG A 24 2.52 9.18 0.10
N ARG A 25 2.12 7.93 0.34
CA ARG A 25 2.95 6.75 0.05
C ARG A 25 2.25 5.86 -0.96
N PRO A 26 2.96 5.32 -1.96
CA PRO A 26 2.46 4.22 -2.74
C PRO A 26 2.37 2.96 -1.87
N GLY A 27 1.41 2.09 -2.16
CA GLY A 27 1.25 0.80 -1.50
C GLY A 27 0.58 -0.21 -2.43
N LEU A 28 0.89 -1.48 -2.21
CA LEU A 28 0.27 -2.61 -2.91
C LEU A 28 -0.90 -3.14 -2.08
N VAL A 29 -2.06 -3.31 -2.71
CA VAL A 29 -3.22 -3.93 -2.06
C VAL A 29 -3.02 -5.45 -1.99
N VAL A 30 -2.96 -5.99 -0.78
CA VAL A 30 -2.75 -7.42 -0.53
C VAL A 30 -4.02 -8.14 -0.10
N SER A 31 -5.02 -7.41 0.42
CA SER A 31 -6.33 -7.97 0.76
C SER A 31 -7.13 -8.40 -0.48
N LYS A 32 -8.04 -9.34 -0.29
CA LYS A 32 -8.94 -9.81 -1.35
C LYS A 32 -9.94 -8.73 -1.74
N THR A 33 -10.23 -8.59 -3.03
CA THR A 33 -11.21 -7.63 -3.55
C THR A 33 -12.57 -7.76 -2.88
N ILE A 34 -13.03 -8.99 -2.59
CA ILE A 34 -14.32 -9.21 -1.90
C ILE A 34 -14.32 -8.66 -0.47
N PHE A 35 -13.20 -8.79 0.26
CA PHE A 35 -13.06 -8.19 1.59
C PHE A 35 -13.13 -6.66 1.50
N ASN A 36 -12.46 -6.08 0.49
CA ASN A 36 -12.43 -4.63 0.30
C ASN A 36 -13.83 -4.08 -0.01
N GLN A 37 -14.59 -4.79 -0.84
CA GLN A 37 -15.95 -4.40 -1.21
C GLN A 37 -16.94 -4.53 -0.06
N LEU A 38 -16.83 -5.58 0.76
CA LEU A 38 -17.76 -5.84 1.87
C LEU A 38 -17.50 -4.94 3.07
N THR A 39 -16.25 -4.62 3.36
CA THR A 39 -15.87 -3.90 4.59
C THR A 39 -15.63 -2.41 4.37
N GLY A 40 -15.32 -2.00 3.14
CA GLY A 40 -14.82 -0.65 2.84
C GLY A 40 -13.38 -0.42 3.29
N PHE A 41 -12.71 -1.42 3.85
CA PHE A 41 -11.30 -1.36 4.27
C PHE A 41 -10.41 -2.15 3.31
N CYS A 42 -9.14 -1.79 3.20
CA CYS A 42 -8.15 -2.58 2.47
C CYS A 42 -6.87 -2.76 3.28
N LEU A 43 -6.20 -3.89 3.10
CA LEU A 43 -4.88 -4.16 3.66
C LEU A 43 -3.84 -3.89 2.58
N ILE A 44 -2.80 -3.16 2.95
CA ILE A 44 -1.78 -2.68 2.03
C ILE A 44 -0.37 -2.91 2.56
N CYS A 45 0.56 -3.20 1.65
CA CYS A 45 1.99 -3.19 1.91
C CYS A 45 2.58 -1.88 1.38
N PRO A 46 3.10 -0.99 2.25
CA PRO A 46 3.64 0.30 1.81
C PRO A 46 4.94 0.10 1.00
N ILE A 47 5.09 0.90 -0.05
CA ILE A 47 6.28 0.92 -0.90
C ILE A 47 7.14 2.12 -0.53
N THR A 48 8.44 1.89 -0.39
CA THR A 48 9.44 2.92 -0.08
C THR A 48 10.62 2.81 -1.04
N SER A 49 11.26 3.93 -1.34
CA SER A 49 12.52 3.96 -2.09
C SER A 49 13.74 3.60 -1.23
N THR A 50 13.59 3.63 0.10
CA THR A 50 14.66 3.25 1.03
C THR A 50 14.78 1.72 1.10
N GLN A 51 15.90 1.20 0.64
CA GLN A 51 16.22 -0.23 0.77
C GLN A 51 16.69 -0.56 2.19
N ARG A 52 16.17 -1.66 2.75
CA ARG A 52 16.57 -2.19 4.06
C ARG A 52 16.73 -3.70 3.96
N ALA A 53 17.80 -4.22 4.53
CA ALA A 53 18.05 -5.66 4.58
C ALA A 53 17.30 -6.27 5.77
N PHE A 54 16.01 -6.55 5.58
CA PHE A 54 15.17 -7.23 6.57
C PHE A 54 14.17 -8.15 5.86
N GLY A 55 13.88 -9.31 6.45
CA GLY A 55 13.17 -10.41 5.77
C GLY A 55 11.74 -10.11 5.29
N THR A 56 11.14 -9.00 5.74
CA THR A 56 9.81 -8.56 5.30
C THR A 56 9.84 -7.51 4.18
N TYR A 57 11.03 -7.12 3.70
CA TYR A 57 11.18 -6.21 2.56
C TYR A 57 11.37 -7.03 1.29
N ILE A 58 10.55 -6.74 0.29
CA ILE A 58 10.59 -7.40 -1.03
C ILE A 58 10.99 -6.35 -2.06
N THR A 59 12.02 -6.64 -2.85
CA THR A 59 12.44 -5.79 -3.96
C THR A 59 11.41 -5.87 -5.08
N ILE A 60 10.92 -4.71 -5.53
CA ILE A 60 10.03 -4.61 -6.70
C ILE A 60 10.91 -4.38 -7.93
N GLU A 61 10.97 -5.37 -8.80
CA GLU A 61 11.67 -5.25 -10.08
C GLU A 61 10.83 -4.45 -11.08
N GLN A 62 11.49 -3.75 -12.00
CA GLN A 62 10.79 -3.11 -13.11
C GLN A 62 10.23 -4.20 -14.04
N PRO A 63 8.98 -4.04 -14.52
CA PRO A 63 8.45 -4.96 -15.52
C PRO A 63 9.34 -4.91 -16.77
N ARG A 64 9.58 -6.10 -17.35
CA ARG A 64 10.39 -6.29 -18.54
C ARG A 64 9.67 -5.83 -19.80
#